data_AF-A0A428N2Z7-F1
#
_entry.id   AF-A0A428N2Z7-F1
#
_cell.length_a   1.000
_cell.length_b   1.000
_cell.length_c   1.000
_cell.angle_alpha   90.00
_cell.angle_beta   90.00
_cell.angle_gamma   90.00
#
_symmetry.space_group_name_H-M   'P 1'
#
loop_
_entity.id
_entity.type
_entity.pdbx_description
1 polymer ?
#
loop_
_entity_poly.entity_id
_entity_poly.type
_entity_poly.pdbx_seq_one_letter_code
_entity_poly.pdbx_strand_id
1 'polypeptide(L)'
;MLNKWFVIVYRERWAESYEINNTHTTITHCSTKEQAARAISDMNGNISQKVLNVFQLDEDGGTVPYEVTLKGFELELVPLYEVRGG
;
A
#
# COMPACT_ATOMS: atom_id res chain seq x y z
N MET A 1 19.05 -11.90 -6.49
CA MET A 1 17.62 -11.62 -6.23
C MET A 1 17.41 -10.17 -6.61
N LEU A 2 16.56 -9.88 -7.59
CA LEU A 2 16.23 -8.49 -7.97
C LEU A 2 15.48 -7.83 -6.82
N ASN A 3 15.97 -6.68 -6.34
CA ASN A 3 15.34 -5.90 -5.29
C ASN A 3 14.08 -5.24 -5.84
N LYS A 4 12.93 -5.87 -5.61
CA LYS A 4 11.61 -5.26 -5.89
C LYS A 4 10.99 -4.82 -4.58
N TRP A 5 10.56 -3.57 -4.50
CA TRP A 5 9.95 -2.99 -3.31
C TRP A 5 8.48 -2.66 -3.57
N PHE A 6 7.61 -3.02 -2.64
CA PHE A 6 6.22 -2.58 -2.60
C PHE A 6 6.11 -1.39 -1.66
N VAL A 7 5.60 -0.27 -2.16
CA VAL A 7 5.44 0.98 -1.44
C VAL A 7 3.96 1.20 -1.20
N ILE A 8 3.59 1.36 0.07
CA ILE A 8 2.23 1.65 0.52
C ILE A 8 2.22 3.08 1.04
N VAL A 9 1.40 3.93 0.44
CA VAL A 9 1.16 5.30 0.90
C VAL A 9 -0.22 5.33 1.54
N TYR A 10 -0.28 5.67 2.82
CA TYR A 10 -1.54 5.69 3.56
C TYR A 10 -1.61 6.85 4.54
N ARG A 11 -2.83 7.21 4.91
CA ARG A 11 -3.14 8.30 5.83
C ARG A 11 -3.59 7.74 7.16
N GLU A 12 -2.94 8.19 8.21
CA GLU A 12 -3.34 7.91 9.59
C GLU A 12 -3.92 9.16 10.23
N ARG A 13 -5.01 8.99 10.98
CA ARG A 13 -5.51 10.00 11.91
C ARG A 13 -5.04 9.62 13.29
N TRP A 14 -4.26 10.48 13.90
CA TRP A 14 -3.83 10.29 15.28
C TRP A 14 -4.72 11.16 16.16
N ALA A 15 -5.32 10.57 17.18
CA ALA A 15 -6.00 11.33 18.21
C ALA A 15 -4.93 11.79 19.22
N GLU A 16 -4.19 12.84 18.88
CA GLU A 16 -3.45 13.55 19.92
C GLU A 16 -4.46 14.31 20.78
N SER A 17 -4.30 14.18 22.10
CA SER A 17 -5.27 14.47 23.16
C SER A 17 -5.87 15.89 23.19
N TYR A 18 -5.50 16.78 22.27
CA TYR A 18 -6.04 18.14 22.17
C TYR A 18 -6.32 18.63 20.73
N GLU A 19 -6.01 17.87 19.68
CA GLU A 19 -6.27 18.29 18.28
C GLU A 19 -6.83 17.11 17.46
N ILE A 20 -8.14 17.12 17.23
CA ILE A 20 -8.89 16.02 16.59
C ILE A 20 -8.60 15.88 15.07
N ASN A 21 -7.70 16.66 14.47
CA ASN A 21 -7.62 16.81 13.00
C ASN A 21 -6.22 16.66 12.36
N ASN A 22 -5.20 16.17 13.07
CA ASN A 22 -3.91 15.93 12.42
C ASN A 22 -3.98 14.66 11.54
N THR A 23 -3.88 14.88 10.22
CA THR A 23 -3.78 13.82 9.21
C THR A 23 -2.33 13.65 8.81
N HIS A 24 -1.73 12.52 9.15
CA HIS A 24 -0.35 12.19 8.79
C HIS A 24 -0.33 11.25 7.58
N THR A 25 0.61 11.45 6.66
CA THR A 25 0.83 10.53 5.54
C THR A 25 2.05 9.68 5.85
N THR A 26 1.84 8.37 5.92
CA THR A 26 2.88 7.38 6.24
C THR A 26 3.22 6.59 4.97
N ILE A 27 4.50 6.28 4.80
CA ILE A 27 4.99 5.48 3.67
C ILE A 27 5.66 4.22 4.23
N THR A 28 5.14 3.05 3.88
CA THR A 28 5.67 1.75 4.28
C THR A 28 6.24 1.03 3.08
N HIS A 29 7.40 0.40 3.28
CA HIS A 29 8.11 -0.36 2.27
C HIS A 29 8.08 -1.84 2.63
N CYS A 30 7.70 -2.69 1.69
CA CYS A 30 7.62 -4.14 1.85
C CYS A 30 8.42 -4.82 0.74
N SER A 31 9.10 -5.93 1.03
CA SER A 31 9.90 -6.65 0.03
C SER A 31 9.09 -7.63 -0.81
N THR A 32 7.85 -7.91 -0.40
CA THR A 32 6.96 -8.87 -1.06
C THR A 32 5.53 -8.35 -1.10
N LYS A 33 4.76 -8.88 -2.05
CA LYS A 33 3.35 -8.57 -2.24
C LYS A 33 2.52 -8.98 -1.01
N GLU A 34 2.85 -10.14 -0.44
CA GLU A 34 2.17 -10.73 0.71
C GLU A 34 2.40 -9.90 1.98
N GLN A 35 3.62 -9.39 2.17
CA GLN A 35 3.91 -8.46 3.26
C GLN A 35 3.13 -7.16 3.11
N ALA A 36 3.04 -6.62 1.88
CA ALA A 36 2.28 -5.41 1.64
C ALA A 36 0.78 -5.62 1.90
N ALA A 37 0.22 -6.73 1.43
CA ALA A 37 -1.17 -7.10 1.70
C ALA A 37 -1.45 -7.27 3.20
N ARG A 38 -0.55 -7.95 3.94
CA ARG A 38 -0.65 -8.07 5.40
C ARG A 38 -0.54 -6.73 6.11
N ALA A 39 0.42 -5.89 5.72
CA ALA A 39 0.59 -4.55 6.31
C ALA A 39 -0.68 -3.71 6.14
N ILE A 40 -1.35 -3.78 4.99
CA ILE A 40 -2.64 -3.11 4.76
C ILE A 40 -3.75 -3.76 5.59
N SER A 41 -3.80 -5.10 5.67
CA SER A 41 -4.79 -5.81 6.47
C SER A 41 -4.66 -5.51 7.97
N ASP A 42 -3.46 -5.26 8.46
CA ASP A 42 -3.18 -4.88 9.85
C ASP A 42 -3.57 -3.42 10.15
N MET A 43 -3.83 -2.60 9.12
CA MET A 43 -4.33 -1.24 9.30
C MET A 43 -5.77 -1.29 9.82
N ASN A 44 -5.93 -1.06 11.11
CA ASN A 44 -7.24 -1.05 11.75
C ASN A 44 -8.15 0.04 11.16
N GLY A 45 -9.34 -0.29 10.66
CA GLY A 45 -10.33 0.65 10.12
C GLY A 45 -10.60 0.52 8.61
N ASN A 46 -11.29 1.50 8.03
CA ASN A 46 -11.68 1.45 6.62
C ASN A 46 -10.46 1.67 5.70
N ILE A 47 -9.97 0.59 5.11
CA ILE A 47 -8.80 0.55 4.23
C ILE A 47 -8.94 1.55 3.07
N SER A 48 -10.13 1.69 2.48
CA SER A 48 -10.36 2.60 1.34
C SER A 48 -10.25 4.08 1.71
N GLN A 49 -10.31 4.42 3.00
CA GLN A 49 -10.14 5.79 3.48
C GLN A 49 -8.70 6.07 3.95
N LYS A 50 -7.92 5.01 4.20
CA LYS A 50 -6.56 5.10 4.72
C LYS A 50 -5.53 4.91 3.62
N VAL A 51 -5.63 3.86 2.81
CA VAL A 51 -4.68 3.60 1.73
C VAL A 51 -4.95 4.56 0.58
N LEU A 52 -3.96 5.38 0.27
CA LEU A 52 -4.01 6.36 -0.81
C LEU A 52 -3.46 5.78 -2.11
N ASN A 53 -2.37 5.04 -2.02
CA ASN A 53 -1.74 4.43 -3.19
C ASN A 53 -0.89 3.22 -2.79
N VAL A 54 -0.80 2.24 -3.69
CA VAL A 54 0.12 1.10 -3.58
C VAL A 54 0.81 0.94 -4.90
N PHE A 55 2.14 0.86 -4.90
CA PHE A 55 2.90 0.64 -6.13
C PHE A 55 4.13 -0.20 -5.85
N GLN A 56 4.56 -0.96 -6.86
CA GLN A 56 5.83 -1.63 -6.87
C GLN A 56 6.86 -0.73 -7.54
N LEU A 57 8.02 -0.58 -6.92
CA LEU A 57 9.20 0.08 -7.46
C LEU A 57 10.17 -1.00 -7.95
N ASP A 58 10.57 -0.91 -9.21
CA ASP A 58 11.65 -1.73 -9.77
C ASP A 58 13.03 -1.04 -9.61
N GLU A 59 14.10 -1.74 -9.98
CA GLU A 59 15.48 -1.27 -9.82
C GLU A 59 15.82 -0.11 -10.77
N ASP A 60 15.10 0.02 -11.89
CA ASP A 60 15.26 1.08 -12.89
C ASP A 60 14.43 2.33 -12.55
N GLY A 61 13.72 2.32 -11.41
CA GLY A 61 12.83 3.39 -10.97
C GLY A 61 11.46 3.38 -11.64
N GLY A 62 11.15 2.35 -12.42
CA GLY A 62 9.81 2.08 -12.93
C GLY A 62 8.85 1.77 -11.79
N THR A 63 7.62 2.23 -11.95
CA THR A 63 6.55 2.05 -10.97
C THR A 63 5.38 1.32 -11.59
N VAL A 64 4.87 0.31 -10.87
CA VAL A 64 3.67 -0.43 -11.24
C VAL A 64 2.63 -0.22 -10.15
N PRO A 65 1.53 0.50 -10.41
CA PRO A 65 0.50 0.71 -9.42
C PRO A 65 -0.34 -0.54 -9.23
N TYR A 66 -0.75 -0.77 -7.99
CA TYR A 66 -1.57 -1.91 -7.56
C TYR A 66 -2.87 -1.40 -6.95
N GLU A 67 -3.95 -2.08 -7.29
CA GLU A 67 -5.24 -1.98 -6.62
C GLU A 67 -5.29 -2.93 -5.44
N VAL A 68 -5.86 -2.47 -4.34
CA VAL A 68 -6.18 -3.28 -3.16
C VAL A 68 -7.57 -3.87 -3.37
N THR A 69 -7.66 -5.19 -3.53
CA THR A 69 -8.93 -5.89 -3.72
C THR A 69 -9.17 -6.90 -2.60
N LEU A 70 -10.43 -7.24 -2.37
CA LEU A 70 -10.84 -8.29 -1.46
C LEU A 70 -11.26 -9.52 -2.26
N LYS A 71 -10.54 -10.62 -2.08
CA LYS A 71 -10.87 -11.92 -2.68
C LYS A 71 -11.35 -12.87 -1.59
N GLY A 72 -12.67 -12.95 -1.43
CA GLY A 72 -13.27 -13.66 -0.31
C GLY A 72 -13.01 -12.90 1.00
N PHE A 73 -12.20 -13.48 1.89
CA PHE A 73 -11.82 -12.90 3.20
C PHE A 73 -10.38 -12.40 3.24
N GLU A 74 -9.63 -12.52 2.15
CA GLU A 74 -8.22 -12.13 2.08
C GLU A 74 -8.04 -10.90 1.19
N LEU A 75 -7.13 -10.03 1.61
CA LEU A 75 -6.73 -8.87 0.83
C LEU A 75 -5.68 -9.27 -0.20
N GLU A 76 -5.87 -8.84 -1.44
CA GLU A 76 -4.98 -9.10 -2.55
C GLU A 76 -4.57 -7.79 -3.22
N LEU A 77 -3.33 -7.71 -3.71
CA LEU A 77 -2.86 -6.60 -4.53
C LEU A 77 -2.92 -7.00 -6.02
N VAL A 78 -3.61 -6.26 -6.86
CA VAL A 78 -3.71 -6.56 -8.30
C VAL A 78 -3.06 -5.42 -9.09
N PRO A 79 -2.06 -5.67 -9.97
CA PRO A 79 -1.48 -4.61 -10.76
C PRO A 79 -2.54 -4.01 -11.70
N LEU A 80 -2.64 -2.67 -11.75
CA LEU A 80 -3.68 -1.97 -12.55
C LEU A 80 -3.46 -2.07 -14.06
N TYR A 81 -2.23 -2.34 -14.48
CA TYR A 81 -1.89 -2.70 -15.84
C TYR A 81 -0.81 -3.77 -15.79
N GLU A 82 -0.96 -4.83 -16.59
CA GLU A 82 0.19 -5.66 -16.92
C GLU A 82 1.17 -4.76 -17.66
N VAL A 83 2.29 -4.44 -17.03
CA VAL A 83 3.43 -3.87 -17.77
C VAL A 83 3.85 -4.96 -18.73
N ARG A 84 3.34 -4.91 -19.96
CA ARG A 84 3.98 -5.57 -21.10
C ARG A 84 5.35 -4.92 -21.20
N GLY A 85 6.35 -5.59 -20.65
CA GLY A 85 7.75 -5.25 -20.86
C GLY A 85 8.00 -5.14 -22.36
N GLY A 86 8.49 -3.97 -22.77
CA GLY A 86 9.29 -3.83 -23.97
C GLY A 86 10.75 -4.06 -23.62
#